data_AF-T0GD64-F1
#
_entry.id   AF-T0GD64-F1
#
_cell.length_a   1.000
_cell.length_b   1.000
_cell.length_c   1.000
_cell.angle_alpha   90.00
_cell.angle_beta   90.00
_cell.angle_gamma   90.00
#
_symmetry.space_group_name_H-M   'P 1'
#
loop_
_entity.id
_entity.type
_entity.pdbx_description
1 polymer ?
#
loop_
_entity_poly.entity_id
_entity_poly.type
_entity_poly.pdbx_seq_one_letter_code
_entity_poly.pdbx_strand_id
1 'polypeptide(L)'
;MESLLSEKISRNVFLKFLWKSAAVTAVVLPQASCGGEPVPQLKGLSASQYHAFRSLQEVFLQGNPLPDFDLGIAADQYIYGHPYPIETESTLQLLAFLPTSTLVALALDFSFTPLASLSKENREKRLLSWKHSSLSLKRGAYNIMRQLSFFLVSKEKSFQQLVGYEG
;
A
#
# COMPACT_ATOMS: atom_id res chain seq x y z
N MET A 1 33.42 28.85 21.19
CA MET A 1 32.52 27.69 21.00
C MET A 1 31.73 27.91 19.72
N GLU A 2 32.41 28.10 18.57
CA GLU A 2 31.76 28.51 17.29
C GLU A 2 32.37 27.85 16.04
N SER A 3 33.41 27.01 16.15
CA SER A 3 34.12 26.48 14.98
C SER A 3 33.60 25.16 14.43
N LEU A 4 32.51 24.60 14.96
CA LEU A 4 31.96 23.30 14.53
C LEU A 4 30.78 23.42 13.53
N LEU A 5 30.35 24.63 13.19
CA LEU A 5 29.23 24.87 12.26
C LEU A 5 29.67 25.35 10.86
N SER A 6 30.97 25.42 10.59
CA SER A 6 31.53 26.04 9.37
C SER A 6 32.25 25.06 8.43
N GLU A 7 31.87 23.77 8.44
CA GLU A 7 32.22 22.89 7.32
C GLU A 7 30.98 22.67 6.46
N LYS A 8 31.02 23.19 5.23
CA LYS A 8 30.05 22.85 4.17
C LYS A 8 30.14 21.34 3.92
N ILE A 9 29.28 20.59 4.58
CA ILE A 9 29.16 19.14 4.39
C ILE A 9 28.89 18.89 2.90
N SER A 10 29.81 18.20 2.24
CA SER A 10 29.67 17.81 0.83
C SER A 10 28.37 17.02 0.65
N ARG A 11 27.58 17.38 -0.38
CA ARG A 11 26.32 16.70 -0.76
C ARG A 11 26.46 15.18 -0.79
N ASN A 12 27.60 14.68 -1.23
CA ASN A 12 27.86 13.26 -1.36
C ASN A 12 28.05 12.56 0.01
N VAL A 13 28.64 13.26 0.98
CA VAL A 13 28.80 12.78 2.36
C VAL A 13 27.46 12.82 3.09
N PHE A 14 26.68 13.88 2.90
CA PHE A 14 25.33 14.00 3.43
C PHE A 14 24.38 12.90 2.88
N LEU A 15 24.41 12.64 1.57
CA LEU A 15 23.61 11.57 0.96
C LEU A 15 24.03 10.18 1.45
N LYS A 16 25.33 9.91 1.58
CA LYS A 16 25.83 8.65 2.14
C LYS A 16 25.43 8.48 3.61
N PHE A 17 25.46 9.55 4.40
CA PHE A 17 25.00 9.54 5.78
C PHE A 17 23.49 9.27 5.86
N LEU A 18 22.67 9.94 5.05
CA LEU A 18 21.23 9.67 4.97
C LEU A 18 20.93 8.22 4.57
N TRP A 19 21.62 7.68 3.58
CA TRP A 19 21.45 6.28 3.16
C TRP A 19 21.83 5.29 4.26
N LYS A 20 22.93 5.54 4.97
CA LYS A 20 23.35 4.70 6.10
C LYS A 20 22.37 4.78 7.28
N SER A 21 21.91 5.98 7.61
CA SER A 21 20.91 6.20 8.67
C SER A 21 19.54 5.62 8.31
N ALA A 22 19.17 5.62 7.02
CA ALA A 22 17.97 4.96 6.52
C ALA A 22 18.06 3.44 6.61
N ALA A 23 19.22 2.85 6.31
CA ALA A 23 19.45 1.41 6.45
C ALA A 23 19.37 0.96 7.92
N VAL A 24 19.90 1.77 8.85
CA VAL A 24 19.83 1.47 10.29
C VAL A 24 18.39 1.59 10.81
N THR A 25 17.63 2.60 10.39
CA THR A 25 16.22 2.73 10.80
C THR A 25 15.34 1.64 10.20
N ALA A 26 15.63 1.14 9.00
CA ALA A 26 14.91 0.02 8.40
C ALA A 26 15.11 -1.33 9.13
N VAL A 27 16.26 -1.51 9.82
CA VAL A 27 16.57 -2.75 10.55
C VAL A 27 16.12 -2.68 12.01
N VAL A 28 16.12 -1.48 12.63
CA VAL A 28 15.91 -1.33 14.08
C VAL A 28 14.46 -0.99 14.45
N LEU A 29 13.69 -0.35 13.56
CA LEU A 29 12.31 -0.01 13.87
C LEU A 29 11.37 -1.12 13.37
N PRO A 30 10.68 -1.85 14.27
CA PRO A 30 9.57 -2.67 13.83
C PRO A 30 8.58 -1.75 13.13
N GLN A 31 8.15 -2.14 11.93
CA GLN A 31 7.08 -1.43 11.25
C GLN A 31 5.89 -1.40 12.20
N ALA A 32 5.57 -0.22 12.72
CA ALA A 32 4.45 -0.04 13.63
C ALA A 32 3.18 -0.37 12.85
N SER A 33 2.75 -1.62 12.98
CA SER A 33 1.50 -2.14 12.43
C SER A 33 0.37 -1.37 13.12
N CYS A 34 -0.22 -0.43 12.40
CA CYS A 34 -1.38 0.32 12.87
C CYS A 34 -2.63 -0.57 12.85
N GLY A 35 -3.25 -0.76 14.00
CA GLY A 35 -4.70 -1.05 14.15
C GLY A 35 -5.07 -2.50 14.46
N GLY A 36 -5.51 -2.76 15.69
CA GLY A 36 -5.91 -4.06 16.22
C GLY A 36 -7.30 -4.56 15.78
N GLU A 37 -7.61 -4.48 14.48
CA GLU A 37 -8.72 -5.25 13.93
C GLU A 37 -8.29 -6.72 13.81
N PRO A 38 -9.12 -7.69 14.23
CA PRO A 38 -8.78 -9.10 14.14
C PRO A 38 -8.57 -9.48 12.66
N VAL A 39 -7.36 -9.91 12.34
CA VAL A 39 -7.02 -10.39 11.00
C VAL A 39 -7.63 -11.78 10.82
N PRO A 40 -8.40 -12.03 9.75
CA PRO A 40 -8.93 -13.35 9.46
C PRO A 40 -7.79 -14.36 9.19
N GLN A 41 -8.10 -15.66 9.16
CA GLN A 41 -7.09 -16.65 8.77
C GLN A 41 -6.76 -16.51 7.28
N LEU A 42 -5.56 -16.01 6.99
CA LEU A 42 -5.03 -15.81 5.64
C LEU A 42 -4.10 -16.97 5.29
N LYS A 43 -4.03 -17.30 3.99
CA LYS A 43 -3.18 -18.39 3.49
C LYS A 43 -1.85 -17.89 2.95
N GLY A 44 -1.80 -16.71 2.34
CA GLY A 44 -0.62 -16.20 1.64
C GLY A 44 -0.25 -14.75 1.96
N LEU A 45 -1.22 -13.93 2.35
CA LEU A 45 -0.93 -12.56 2.77
C LEU A 45 -0.57 -12.47 4.26
N SER A 46 0.40 -11.61 4.57
CA SER A 46 0.70 -11.25 5.95
C SER A 46 -0.36 -10.29 6.51
N ALA A 47 -0.44 -10.19 7.84
CA ALA A 47 -1.34 -9.25 8.52
C ALA A 47 -1.17 -7.79 8.04
N SER A 48 0.07 -7.35 7.83
CA SER A 48 0.34 -6.00 7.35
C SER A 48 -0.14 -5.77 5.92
N GLN A 49 -0.01 -6.77 5.05
CA GLN A 49 -0.49 -6.71 3.66
C GLN A 49 -2.02 -6.71 3.60
N TYR A 50 -2.66 -7.51 4.45
CA TYR A 50 -4.12 -7.50 4.62
C TYR A 50 -4.63 -6.10 5.00
N HIS A 51 -4.06 -5.49 6.04
CA HIS A 51 -4.45 -4.14 6.45
C HIS A 51 -4.17 -3.10 5.37
N ALA A 52 -3.15 -3.32 4.52
CA ALA A 52 -2.90 -2.46 3.38
C ALA A 52 -4.05 -2.50 2.37
N PHE A 53 -4.50 -3.69 1.97
CA PHE A 53 -5.66 -3.83 1.10
C PHE A 53 -6.92 -3.26 1.76
N ARG A 54 -7.14 -3.53 3.04
CA ARG A 54 -8.26 -2.93 3.81
C ARG A 54 -8.22 -1.39 3.77
N SER A 55 -7.03 -0.81 3.92
CA SER A 55 -6.83 0.64 3.87
C SER A 55 -7.15 1.25 2.50
N LEU A 56 -6.92 0.50 1.41
CA LEU A 56 -7.24 0.91 0.06
C LEU A 56 -8.75 0.80 -0.23
N GLN A 57 -9.40 -0.25 0.28
CA GLN A 57 -10.84 -0.43 0.17
C GLN A 57 -11.62 0.77 0.71
N GLU A 58 -11.20 1.32 1.86
CA GLU A 58 -11.88 2.49 2.47
C GLU A 58 -12.00 3.69 1.54
N VAL A 59 -11.07 3.82 0.58
CA VAL A 59 -10.98 4.97 -0.33
C VAL A 59 -11.47 4.59 -1.72
N PHE A 60 -10.93 3.54 -2.33
CA PHE A 60 -11.24 3.20 -3.72
C PHE A 60 -12.61 2.56 -3.91
N LEU A 61 -13.10 1.85 -2.90
CA LEU A 61 -14.35 1.09 -2.97
C LEU A 61 -15.44 1.72 -2.10
N GLN A 62 -15.35 3.04 -1.87
CA GLN A 62 -16.43 3.78 -1.23
C GLN A 62 -17.70 3.70 -2.08
N GLY A 63 -18.79 3.23 -1.47
CA GLY A 63 -20.06 2.99 -2.17
C GLY A 63 -20.11 1.69 -2.97
N ASN A 64 -19.24 0.72 -2.67
CA ASN A 64 -19.35 -0.63 -3.21
C ASN A 64 -20.75 -1.21 -2.92
N PRO A 65 -21.49 -1.73 -3.93
CA PRO A 65 -22.80 -2.36 -3.71
C PRO A 65 -22.74 -3.64 -2.86
N LEU A 66 -21.54 -4.19 -2.64
CA LEU A 66 -21.32 -5.37 -1.81
C LEU A 66 -20.94 -4.95 -0.38
N PRO A 67 -21.88 -5.07 0.59
CA PRO A 67 -21.67 -4.58 1.95
C PRO A 67 -20.61 -5.38 2.72
N ASP A 68 -20.49 -6.68 2.43
CA ASP A 68 -19.60 -7.62 3.15
C ASP A 68 -18.28 -7.88 2.40
N PHE A 69 -18.00 -7.11 1.35
CA PHE A 69 -16.76 -7.29 0.59
C PHE A 69 -15.55 -6.87 1.42
N ASP A 70 -14.57 -7.76 1.53
CA ASP A 70 -13.26 -7.47 2.12
C ASP A 70 -12.18 -7.65 1.05
N LEU A 71 -11.51 -6.56 0.70
CA LEU A 71 -10.48 -6.52 -0.33
C LEU A 71 -9.24 -7.33 0.06
N GLY A 72 -8.91 -7.39 1.35
CA GLY A 72 -7.79 -8.18 1.84
C GLY A 72 -8.07 -9.67 1.75
N ILE A 73 -9.28 -10.10 2.09
CA ILE A 73 -9.71 -11.50 1.91
C ILE A 73 -9.79 -11.83 0.41
N ALA A 74 -10.36 -10.95 -0.41
CA ALA A 74 -10.46 -11.17 -1.86
C ALA A 74 -9.08 -11.29 -2.51
N ALA A 75 -8.09 -10.51 -2.06
CA ALA A 75 -6.72 -10.62 -2.52
C ALA A 75 -6.10 -11.99 -2.13
N ASP A 76 -6.27 -12.44 -0.88
CA ASP A 76 -5.77 -13.75 -0.44
C ASP A 76 -6.45 -14.92 -1.16
N GLN A 77 -7.77 -14.86 -1.35
CA GLN A 77 -8.52 -15.85 -2.12
C GLN A 77 -8.10 -15.89 -3.58
N TYR A 78 -7.80 -14.73 -4.18
CA TYR A 78 -7.34 -14.66 -5.56
C TYR A 78 -6.00 -15.38 -5.76
N ILE A 79 -5.07 -15.30 -4.80
CA ILE A 79 -3.79 -16.04 -4.84
C ILE A 79 -4.04 -17.53 -5.04
N TYR A 80 -4.87 -18.13 -4.18
CA TYR A 80 -5.10 -19.58 -4.17
C TYR A 80 -6.20 -20.06 -5.14
N GLY A 81 -6.95 -19.14 -5.73
CA GLY A 81 -7.86 -19.42 -6.85
C GLY A 81 -7.19 -19.31 -8.21
N HIS A 82 -5.96 -18.78 -8.30
CA HIS A 82 -5.24 -18.58 -9.56
C HIS A 82 -4.47 -19.84 -9.98
N PRO A 83 -4.36 -20.15 -11.29
CA PRO A 83 -3.58 -21.30 -11.79
C PRO A 83 -2.09 -21.28 -11.39
N TYR A 84 -1.54 -20.09 -11.16
CA TYR A 84 -0.14 -19.85 -10.77
C TYR A 84 -0.06 -19.11 -9.42
N PRO A 85 -0.34 -19.79 -8.30
CA PRO A 85 -0.52 -19.13 -7.01
C PRO A 85 0.74 -18.43 -6.51
N ILE A 86 1.92 -19.03 -6.70
CA ILE A 86 3.21 -18.47 -6.22
C ILE A 86 3.53 -17.14 -6.93
N GLU A 87 3.33 -17.07 -8.24
CA GLU A 87 3.57 -15.85 -9.00
C GLU A 87 2.55 -14.77 -8.64
N THR A 88 1.28 -15.15 -8.47
CA THR A 88 0.22 -14.24 -8.05
C THR A 88 0.45 -13.69 -6.65
N GLU A 89 0.89 -14.54 -5.72
CA GLU A 89 1.27 -14.15 -4.36
C GLU A 89 2.36 -13.08 -4.41
N SER A 90 3.48 -13.37 -5.07
CA SER A 90 4.60 -12.43 -5.15
C SER A 90 4.19 -11.08 -5.75
N THR A 91 3.31 -11.10 -6.75
CA THR A 91 2.78 -9.89 -7.40
C THR A 91 1.90 -9.09 -6.42
N LEU A 92 0.98 -9.75 -5.72
CA LEU A 92 0.10 -9.07 -4.76
C LEU A 92 0.86 -8.57 -3.54
N GLN A 93 1.87 -9.29 -3.07
CA GLN A 93 2.76 -8.83 -2.01
C GLN A 93 3.53 -7.59 -2.43
N LEU A 94 4.04 -7.55 -3.67
CA LEU A 94 4.68 -6.35 -4.24
C LEU A 94 3.71 -5.18 -4.36
N LEU A 95 2.44 -5.43 -4.68
CA LEU A 95 1.43 -4.37 -4.75
C LEU A 95 1.01 -3.88 -3.37
N ALA A 96 0.96 -4.76 -2.37
CA ALA A 96 0.73 -4.42 -0.96
C ALA A 96 1.91 -3.63 -0.35
N PHE A 97 3.10 -3.69 -0.95
CA PHE A 97 4.24 -2.86 -0.56
C PHE A 97 3.99 -1.37 -0.80
N LEU A 98 3.26 -0.99 -1.85
CA LEU A 98 2.96 0.42 -2.16
C LEU A 98 2.29 1.16 -1.00
N PRO A 99 1.20 0.65 -0.40
CA PRO A 99 0.55 1.30 0.73
C PRO A 99 1.28 1.12 2.07
N THR A 100 2.05 0.04 2.27
CA THR A 100 2.70 -0.26 3.58
C THR A 100 4.10 0.33 3.72
N SER A 101 4.79 0.61 2.63
CA SER A 101 6.21 0.96 2.69
C SER A 101 6.46 2.43 3.05
N THR A 102 7.23 2.65 4.12
CA THR A 102 7.83 3.96 4.42
C THR A 102 8.74 4.47 3.30
N LEU A 103 9.49 3.58 2.62
CA LEU A 103 10.34 3.98 1.48
C LEU A 103 9.53 4.58 0.33
N VAL A 104 8.39 3.97 -0.03
CA VAL A 104 7.47 4.51 -1.04
C VAL A 104 6.91 5.86 -0.59
N ALA A 105 6.49 5.99 0.67
CA ALA A 105 6.03 7.28 1.21
C ALA A 105 7.11 8.37 1.18
N LEU A 106 8.37 8.00 1.43
CA LEU A 106 9.51 8.91 1.33
C LEU A 106 9.80 9.29 -0.12
N ALA A 107 9.86 8.31 -1.02
CA ALA A 107 10.21 8.51 -2.42
C ALA A 107 9.14 9.29 -3.19
N LEU A 108 7.87 9.04 -2.89
CA LEU A 108 6.76 9.73 -3.53
C LEU A 108 6.44 11.05 -2.81
N ASP A 109 6.25 11.05 -1.50
CA ASP A 109 5.69 12.20 -0.78
C ASP A 109 6.64 12.88 0.21
N PHE A 110 7.92 12.45 0.29
CA PHE A 110 8.86 12.90 1.32
C PHE A 110 8.29 12.75 2.74
N SER A 111 7.52 11.68 2.97
CA SER A 111 6.83 11.41 4.23
C SER A 111 7.36 10.14 4.88
N PHE A 112 7.45 10.13 6.21
CA PHE A 112 7.81 8.95 6.99
C PHE A 112 6.59 8.09 7.37
N THR A 113 5.37 8.54 7.07
CA THR A 113 4.15 7.79 7.36
C THR A 113 3.70 7.03 6.11
N PRO A 114 3.62 5.69 6.13
CA PRO A 114 3.10 4.93 5.01
C PRO A 114 1.60 5.19 4.83
N LEU A 115 1.09 4.92 3.62
CA LEU A 115 -0.29 5.23 3.24
C LEU A 115 -1.32 4.47 4.10
N ALA A 116 -1.05 3.21 4.40
CA ALA A 116 -1.92 2.35 5.21
C ALA A 116 -2.08 2.87 6.64
N SER A 117 -1.04 3.50 7.20
CA SER A 117 -1.04 4.05 8.57
C SER A 117 -1.74 5.40 8.71
N LEU A 118 -2.16 6.03 7.62
CA LEU A 118 -2.91 7.29 7.69
C LEU A 118 -4.36 7.04 8.10
N SER A 119 -5.00 8.06 8.69
CA SER A 119 -6.47 8.09 8.79
C SER A 119 -7.11 8.10 7.40
N LYS A 120 -8.35 7.62 7.28
CA LYS A 120 -9.11 7.58 6.01
C LYS A 120 -9.06 8.91 5.25
N GLU A 121 -9.35 10.02 5.93
CA GLU A 121 -9.35 11.36 5.31
C GLU A 121 -7.98 11.78 4.77
N ASN A 122 -6.91 11.53 5.53
CA ASN A 122 -5.54 11.87 5.11
C ASN A 122 -5.06 10.94 4.00
N ARG A 123 -5.49 9.68 4.03
CA ARG A 123 -5.23 8.70 2.97
C ARG A 123 -5.89 9.10 1.66
N GLU A 124 -7.15 9.51 1.71
CA GLU A 124 -7.88 10.03 0.55
C GLU A 124 -7.19 11.27 -0.03
N LYS A 125 -6.87 12.27 0.81
CA LYS A 125 -6.12 13.47 0.37
C LYS A 125 -4.81 13.10 -0.31
N ARG A 126 -4.04 12.16 0.25
CA ARG A 126 -2.76 11.73 -0.33
C ARG A 126 -2.98 11.00 -1.66
N LEU A 127 -3.94 10.09 -1.75
CA LEU A 127 -4.28 9.40 -3.00
C LEU A 127 -4.78 10.35 -4.08
N LEU A 128 -5.59 11.35 -3.73
CA LEU A 128 -5.99 12.41 -4.66
C LEU A 128 -4.80 13.24 -5.14
N SER A 129 -3.83 13.52 -4.25
CA SER A 129 -2.59 14.18 -4.65
C SER A 129 -1.77 13.34 -5.64
N TRP A 130 -1.79 12.01 -5.51
CA TRP A 130 -1.12 11.10 -6.45
C TRP A 130 -1.82 11.10 -7.81
N LYS A 131 -3.15 11.04 -7.82
CA LYS A 131 -3.98 11.10 -9.02
C LYS A 131 -3.70 12.36 -9.86
N HIS A 132 -3.59 13.51 -9.20
CA HIS A 132 -3.41 14.81 -9.86
C HIS A 132 -1.96 15.27 -9.95
N SER A 133 -1.00 14.41 -9.57
CA SER A 133 0.42 14.78 -9.59
C SER A 133 0.93 14.96 -11.02
N SER A 134 1.89 15.88 -11.21
CA SER A 134 2.68 15.98 -12.44
C SER A 134 3.65 14.81 -12.62
N LEU A 135 4.02 14.09 -11.55
CA LEU A 135 4.90 12.92 -11.60
C LEU A 135 4.15 11.67 -12.09
N SER A 136 4.59 11.10 -13.22
CA SER A 136 3.98 9.91 -13.82
C SER A 136 3.97 8.71 -12.88
N LEU A 137 5.02 8.54 -12.07
CA LEU A 137 5.13 7.45 -11.11
C LEU A 137 4.01 7.46 -10.07
N LYS A 138 3.66 8.63 -9.52
CA LYS A 138 2.54 8.77 -8.56
C LYS A 138 1.21 8.42 -9.20
N ARG A 139 0.97 8.93 -10.41
CA ARG A 139 -0.26 8.61 -11.17
C ARG A 139 -0.33 7.12 -11.48
N GLY A 140 0.78 6.50 -11.85
CA GLY A 140 0.90 5.07 -12.10
C GLY A 140 0.57 4.24 -10.87
N ALA A 141 1.19 4.55 -9.72
CA ALA A 141 0.91 3.88 -8.46
C ALA A 141 -0.57 3.99 -8.06
N TYR A 142 -1.16 5.18 -8.17
CA TYR A 142 -2.58 5.40 -7.95
C TYR A 142 -3.45 4.53 -8.86
N ASN A 143 -3.18 4.53 -10.17
CA ASN A 143 -3.98 3.79 -11.15
C ASN A 143 -3.88 2.28 -10.95
N ILE A 144 -2.69 1.74 -10.68
CA ILE A 144 -2.48 0.31 -10.45
C ILE A 144 -3.26 -0.16 -9.21
N MET A 145 -3.12 0.54 -8.08
CA MET A 145 -3.84 0.17 -6.86
C MET A 145 -5.35 0.29 -7.03
N ARG A 146 -5.82 1.32 -7.73
CA ARG A 146 -7.24 1.50 -8.05
C ARG A 146 -7.77 0.37 -8.94
N GLN A 147 -7.08 0.09 -10.05
CA GLN A 147 -7.47 -0.96 -10.99
C GLN A 147 -7.48 -2.33 -10.34
N LEU A 148 -6.47 -2.64 -9.53
CA LEU A 148 -6.43 -3.88 -8.76
C LEU A 148 -7.63 -4.01 -7.82
N SER A 149 -7.97 -2.92 -7.11
CA SER A 149 -9.10 -2.93 -6.17
C SER A 149 -10.41 -3.25 -6.89
N PHE A 150 -10.68 -2.58 -8.02
CA PHE A 150 -11.88 -2.86 -8.83
C PHE A 150 -11.84 -4.24 -9.50
N PHE A 151 -10.66 -4.68 -9.92
CA PHE A 151 -10.48 -6.01 -10.50
C PHE A 151 -10.84 -7.10 -9.50
N LEU A 152 -10.36 -7.01 -8.25
CA LEU A 152 -10.67 -7.98 -7.21
C LEU A 152 -12.16 -8.01 -6.88
N VAL A 153 -12.82 -6.85 -6.82
CA VAL A 153 -14.30 -6.79 -6.70
C VAL A 153 -14.99 -7.51 -7.86
N SER A 154 -14.54 -7.25 -9.09
CA SER A 154 -15.16 -7.87 -10.29
C SER A 154 -15.02 -9.40 -10.36
N LYS A 155 -14.05 -9.96 -9.63
CA LYS A 155 -13.85 -11.41 -9.53
C LYS A 155 -14.75 -12.08 -8.51
N GLU A 156 -15.41 -11.31 -7.65
CA GLU A 156 -16.36 -11.86 -6.70
C GLU A 156 -17.62 -12.37 -7.39
N LYS A 157 -18.06 -13.57 -7.01
CA LYS A 157 -19.28 -14.19 -7.56
C LYS A 157 -20.52 -13.32 -7.30
N SER A 158 -20.63 -12.75 -6.10
CA SER A 158 -21.72 -11.85 -5.72
C SER A 158 -21.80 -10.65 -6.66
N PHE A 159 -20.65 -10.08 -7.04
CA PHE A 159 -20.59 -8.98 -8.01
C PHE A 159 -21.02 -9.43 -9.41
N GLN A 160 -20.56 -10.60 -9.86
CA GLN A 160 -20.92 -11.15 -11.17
C GLN A 160 -22.42 -11.37 -11.29
N GLN A 161 -23.06 -11.93 -10.25
CA GLN A 161 -24.51 -12.10 -10.17
C GLN A 161 -25.26 -10.76 -10.22
N LEU A 162 -24.79 -9.74 -9.49
CA LEU A 162 -25.40 -8.40 -9.53
C LEU A 162 -25.36 -7.76 -10.93
N VAL A 163 -24.30 -8.04 -11.71
CA VAL A 163 -24.13 -7.53 -13.06
C VAL A 163 -24.85 -8.40 -14.11
N GLY A 164 -25.54 -9.48 -13.69
CA GLY A 164 -26.29 -10.36 -14.56
C GLY A 164 -25.43 -11.40 -15.29
N TYR A 165 -24.20 -11.64 -14.83
CA TYR A 165 -23.43 -12.80 -15.27
C TYR A 165 -23.96 -14.02 -14.51
N GLU A 166 -24.76 -14.83 -15.20
CA GLU A 166 -25.09 -16.19 -14.77
C GLU A 166 -23.84 -17.05 -14.94
N GLY A 167 -23.26 -17.49 -13.82
CA GLY A 167 -22.20 -18.50 -13.76
C GLY A 167 -22.77 -19.82 -13.24
#